data_AF-A0A447TVQ2-F1
#
_entry.id   AF-A0A447TVQ2-F1
#
_cell.length_a   1.000
_cell.length_b   1.000
_cell.length_c   1.000
_cell.angle_alpha   90.00
_cell.angle_beta   90.00
_cell.angle_gamma   90.00
#
_symmetry.space_group_name_H-M   'P 1'
#
loop_
_entity.id
_entity.type
_entity.pdbx_description
1 polymer ?
#
loop_
_entity_poly.entity_id
_entity_poly.type
_entity_poly.pdbx_seq_one_letter_code
_entity_poly.pdbx_strand_id
1 'polypeptide(L)'
;MYRNFSFAAVLLAAAFSGQALADGINNFSQAKAASVKVNADAPGSFYCGCQIRWQGKKGVVDLESCGYKVRKNENRARRIEWEHVVPAWQFGHQRQCWQDGGRKNCAKDPVYRKMESDMHNLQPAIGEVNGDRGNFMYSQWNGGEGQYGQCAMKSRFQSEARRAARPRPWRNRPHLFFICATNTN
;
A
#
# COMPACT_ATOMS: atom_id res chain seq x y z
N MET A 1 -66.44 37.25 -25.41
CA MET A 1 -65.61 36.59 -26.45
C MET A 1 -64.27 37.33 -26.43
N TYR A 2 -63.17 36.83 -25.88
CA TYR A 2 -62.40 35.67 -26.30
C TYR A 2 -61.75 34.94 -25.10
N ARG A 3 -61.59 33.63 -25.30
CA ARG A 3 -61.05 32.61 -24.39
C ARG A 3 -59.52 32.58 -24.43
N ASN A 4 -58.95 32.21 -23.28
CA ASN A 4 -57.66 31.56 -22.97
C ASN A 4 -56.66 31.27 -24.10
N PHE A 5 -55.38 31.53 -23.82
CA PHE A 5 -54.25 30.57 -23.71
C PHE A 5 -52.96 31.42 -23.69
N SER A 6 -52.07 31.30 -22.71
CA SER A 6 -50.90 30.44 -22.95
C SER A 6 -50.17 30.06 -21.65
N PHE A 7 -49.77 28.80 -21.68
CA PHE A 7 -49.01 28.01 -20.74
C PHE A 7 -47.63 28.58 -20.35
N ALA A 8 -47.25 28.26 -19.12
CA ALA A 8 -45.89 27.86 -18.69
C ALA A 8 -44.76 28.88 -18.87
N ALA A 9 -44.52 29.69 -17.84
CA ALA A 9 -43.19 30.22 -17.57
C ALA A 9 -42.33 29.06 -17.01
N VAL A 10 -41.55 28.45 -17.90
CA VAL A 10 -40.61 27.37 -17.63
C VAL A 10 -39.54 27.83 -16.63
N LEU A 11 -39.43 27.09 -15.53
CA LEU A 11 -38.29 27.06 -14.61
C LEU A 11 -37.00 26.78 -15.38
N LEU A 12 -36.10 27.77 -15.45
CA LEU A 12 -34.74 27.60 -15.97
C LEU A 12 -33.74 28.34 -15.08
N ALA A 13 -33.77 28.04 -13.78
CA ALA A 13 -32.60 28.21 -12.93
C ALA A 13 -31.66 27.04 -13.22
N ALA A 14 -30.83 27.20 -14.25
CA ALA A 14 -29.74 26.28 -14.54
C ALA A 14 -28.88 26.15 -13.27
N ALA A 15 -28.93 24.97 -12.66
CA ALA A 15 -27.97 24.54 -11.68
C ALA A 15 -26.59 24.55 -12.34
N PHE A 16 -25.89 25.68 -12.24
CA PHE A 16 -24.43 25.71 -12.32
C PHE A 16 -23.90 25.02 -11.07
N SER A 17 -24.07 23.70 -11.04
CA SER A 17 -23.22 22.82 -10.26
C SER A 17 -21.84 22.98 -10.86
N GLY A 18 -21.07 23.95 -10.34
CA GLY A 18 -19.64 24.01 -10.59
C GLY A 18 -19.09 22.63 -10.27
N GLN A 19 -18.68 21.91 -11.30
CA GLN A 19 -17.85 20.74 -11.09
C GLN A 19 -16.58 21.26 -10.45
N ALA A 20 -16.54 21.21 -9.12
CA ALA A 20 -15.29 21.29 -8.40
C ALA A 20 -14.42 20.18 -8.99
N LEU A 21 -13.50 20.56 -9.88
CA LEU A 21 -12.40 19.69 -10.25
C LEU A 21 -11.70 19.40 -8.94
N ALA A 22 -11.96 18.23 -8.36
CA ALA A 22 -11.15 17.74 -7.27
C ALA A 22 -9.72 17.75 -7.82
N ASP A 23 -8.87 18.61 -7.26
CA ASP A 23 -7.44 18.66 -7.60
C ASP A 23 -6.89 17.24 -7.42
N GLY A 24 -6.77 16.53 -8.54
CA GLY A 24 -6.54 15.10 -8.54
C GLY A 24 -5.17 14.77 -7.97
N ILE A 25 -5.04 13.57 -7.41
CA ILE A 25 -3.74 13.03 -7.06
C ILE A 25 -3.02 12.68 -8.36
N ASN A 26 -2.03 13.49 -8.72
CA ASN A 26 -1.34 13.39 -10.00
C ASN A 26 0.04 12.77 -9.90
N ASN A 27 0.56 12.57 -8.69
CA ASN A 27 1.86 11.92 -8.46
C ASN A 27 1.94 11.25 -7.08
N PHE A 28 2.96 10.40 -6.93
CA PHE A 28 3.15 9.62 -5.71
C PHE A 28 3.40 10.47 -4.45
N SER A 29 3.98 11.67 -4.58
CA SER A 29 4.18 12.56 -3.42
C SER A 29 2.85 13.10 -2.88
N GLN A 30 1.96 13.49 -3.79
CA GLN A 30 0.59 13.90 -3.46
C GLN A 30 -0.20 12.72 -2.86
N ALA A 31 -0.06 11.52 -3.44
CA ALA A 31 -0.70 10.31 -2.93
C ALA A 31 -0.30 10.05 -1.48
N LYS A 32 1.01 10.06 -1.17
CA LYS A 32 1.51 9.90 0.20
C LYS A 32 0.97 10.96 1.16
N ALA A 33 0.90 12.21 0.74
CA ALA A 33 0.37 13.29 1.59
C ALA A 33 -1.13 13.12 1.87
N ALA A 34 -1.90 12.66 0.87
CA ALA A 34 -3.31 12.32 1.04
C ALA A 34 -3.50 11.08 1.92
N SER A 35 -2.67 10.05 1.75
CA SER A 35 -2.75 8.82 2.53
C SER A 35 -2.50 9.04 4.02
N VAL A 36 -1.67 10.03 4.42
CA VAL A 36 -1.51 10.40 5.84
C VAL A 36 -2.86 10.81 6.44
N LYS A 37 -3.66 11.60 5.73
CA LYS A 37 -4.96 12.06 6.22
C LYS A 37 -5.95 10.91 6.36
N VAL A 38 -5.99 10.01 5.37
CA VAL A 38 -6.90 8.85 5.36
C VAL A 38 -6.52 7.82 6.44
N ASN A 39 -5.24 7.72 6.79
CA ASN A 39 -4.74 6.78 7.79
C ASN A 39 -4.43 7.45 9.14
N ALA A 40 -4.95 8.65 9.39
CA ALA A 40 -4.73 9.36 10.65
C ALA A 40 -5.22 8.54 11.85
N ASP A 41 -6.38 7.88 11.68
CA ASP A 41 -7.04 7.05 12.69
C ASP A 41 -6.86 5.54 12.43
N ALA A 42 -5.85 5.15 11.64
CA ALA A 42 -5.59 3.74 11.38
C ALA A 42 -5.27 3.02 12.71
N PRO A 43 -5.85 1.84 12.97
CA PRO A 43 -5.67 1.13 14.24
C PRO A 43 -4.24 0.64 14.47
N GLY A 44 -3.41 0.62 13.41
CA GLY A 44 -1.98 0.32 13.48
C GLY A 44 -1.36 0.16 12.10
N SER A 45 -0.08 -0.25 12.09
CA SER A 45 0.64 -0.55 10.86
C SER A 45 0.08 -1.77 10.15
N PHE A 46 0.10 -1.75 8.82
CA PHE A 46 -0.61 -2.68 7.96
C PHE A 46 -0.32 -4.17 8.24
N TYR A 47 0.95 -4.53 8.41
CA TYR A 47 1.34 -5.92 8.62
C TYR A 47 1.40 -6.35 10.09
N CYS A 48 1.71 -5.42 11.00
CA CYS A 48 2.09 -5.74 12.37
C CYS A 48 1.18 -5.10 13.43
N GLY A 49 0.23 -4.25 13.04
CA GLY A 49 -0.73 -3.63 13.96
C GLY A 49 -0.11 -2.65 14.96
N CYS A 50 1.11 -2.17 14.73
CA CYS A 50 1.78 -1.26 15.68
C CYS A 50 1.19 0.15 15.60
N GLN A 51 0.98 0.80 16.74
CA GLN A 51 0.45 2.15 16.78
C GLN A 51 1.36 3.13 16.02
N ILE A 52 0.72 4.08 15.32
CA ILE A 52 1.40 5.08 14.49
C ILE A 52 1.13 6.46 15.07
N ARG A 53 2.19 7.21 15.37
CA ARG A 53 2.11 8.63 15.72
C ARG A 53 2.49 9.47 14.51
N TRP A 54 1.54 10.21 13.96
CA TRP A 54 1.78 11.09 12.82
C TRP A 54 2.38 12.43 13.26
N GLN A 55 3.55 12.76 12.73
CA GLN A 55 4.25 14.04 12.89
C GLN A 55 4.32 14.74 11.53
N GLY A 56 3.30 15.55 11.22
CA GLY A 56 3.14 16.14 9.90
C GLY A 56 2.98 15.05 8.83
N LYS A 57 3.95 14.93 7.91
CA LYS A 57 3.95 13.92 6.84
C LYS A 57 4.65 12.60 7.21
N LYS A 58 5.21 12.50 8.41
CA LYS A 58 6.01 11.34 8.87
C LYS A 58 5.20 10.52 9.87
N GLY A 59 5.16 9.20 9.70
CA GLY A 59 4.61 8.29 10.73
C GLY A 59 5.75 7.71 11.56
N VAL A 60 5.70 7.90 12.88
CA VAL A 60 6.61 7.27 13.84
C VAL A 60 5.91 6.05 14.43
N VAL A 61 6.61 4.92 14.47
CA VAL A 61 6.04 3.65 14.92
C VAL A 61 6.35 3.43 16.39
N ASP A 62 5.33 3.11 17.19
CA ASP A 62 5.51 2.58 18.54
C ASP A 62 5.68 1.05 18.45
N LEU A 63 6.93 0.58 18.47
CA LEU A 63 7.25 -0.85 18.31
C LEU A 63 6.83 -1.70 19.51
N GLU A 64 6.77 -1.12 20.70
CA GLU A 64 6.40 -1.83 21.93
C GLU A 64 4.90 -2.13 21.95
N SER A 65 4.08 -1.23 21.38
CA SER A 65 2.62 -1.37 21.32
C SER A 65 2.11 -2.69 20.69
N CYS A 66 2.94 -3.33 19.86
CA CYS A 66 2.64 -4.56 19.13
C CYS A 66 3.68 -5.68 19.37
N GLY A 67 4.62 -5.49 20.31
CA GLY A 67 5.69 -6.45 20.58
C GLY A 67 6.64 -6.71 19.39
N TYR A 68 6.84 -5.71 18.53
CA TYR A 68 7.73 -5.82 17.37
C TYR A 68 9.19 -5.88 17.80
N LYS A 69 9.95 -6.82 17.25
CA LYS A 69 11.41 -6.90 17.42
C LYS A 69 12.11 -6.55 16.11
N VAL A 70 13.03 -5.58 16.19
CA VAL A 70 13.86 -5.19 15.06
C VAL A 70 14.73 -6.36 14.63
N ARG A 71 14.76 -6.64 13.33
CA ARG A 71 15.56 -7.74 12.78
C ARG A 71 17.00 -7.30 12.48
N LYS A 72 17.17 -6.15 11.82
CA LYS A 72 18.48 -5.65 11.36
C LYS A 72 18.58 -4.12 11.28
N ASN A 73 17.52 -3.41 10.91
CA ASN A 73 17.57 -1.99 10.57
C ASN A 73 16.62 -1.18 11.47
N GLU A 74 17.13 -0.81 12.64
CA GLU A 74 16.39 -0.03 13.64
C GLU A 74 15.90 1.32 13.10
N ASN A 75 16.76 2.03 12.37
CA ASN A 75 16.42 3.33 11.78
C ASN A 75 15.24 3.25 10.81
N ARG A 76 15.09 2.12 10.11
CA ARG A 76 13.97 1.88 9.20
C ARG A 76 12.74 1.32 9.93
N ALA A 77 12.93 0.55 10.99
CA ALA A 77 11.84 0.03 11.83
C ALA A 77 11.07 1.14 12.55
N ARG A 78 11.74 2.23 12.95
CA ARG A 78 11.11 3.34 13.71
C ARG A 78 10.23 4.29 12.88
N ARG A 79 10.08 4.07 11.56
CA ARG A 79 9.30 4.94 10.68
C ARG A 79 8.32 4.16 9.80
N ILE A 80 7.25 4.83 9.41
CA ILE A 80 6.33 4.35 8.38
C ILE A 80 6.88 4.64 7.00
N GLU A 81 6.83 3.63 6.15
CA GLU A 81 7.01 3.75 4.70
C GLU A 81 5.73 3.28 4.02
N TRP A 82 5.30 4.03 3.01
CA TRP A 82 4.10 3.70 2.23
C TRP A 82 4.36 2.44 1.41
N GLU A 83 3.65 1.38 1.77
CA GLU A 83 3.68 0.07 1.13
C GLU A 83 2.76 0.07 -0.09
N HIS A 84 3.31 -0.32 -1.23
CA HIS A 84 2.52 -0.71 -2.40
C HIS A 84 2.10 -2.18 -2.24
N VAL A 85 0.85 -2.46 -1.84
CA VAL A 85 0.36 -3.83 -1.56
C VAL A 85 0.61 -4.75 -2.77
N VAL A 86 0.25 -4.29 -3.96
CA VAL A 86 0.77 -4.79 -5.23
C VAL A 86 2.05 -3.98 -5.55
N PRO A 87 3.24 -4.58 -5.57
CA PRO A 87 4.50 -3.85 -5.70
C PRO A 87 4.55 -3.00 -6.96
N ALA A 88 5.23 -1.86 -6.86
CA ALA A 88 5.52 -0.98 -7.99
C ALA A 88 6.18 -1.70 -9.18
N TRP A 89 7.02 -2.70 -8.88
CA TRP A 89 7.64 -3.57 -9.87
C TRP A 89 6.62 -4.44 -10.60
N GLN A 90 5.61 -4.98 -9.91
CA GLN A 90 4.66 -5.93 -10.49
C GLN A 90 3.88 -5.31 -11.67
N PHE A 91 3.39 -4.09 -11.52
CA PHE A 91 2.64 -3.39 -12.57
C PHE A 91 3.51 -2.55 -13.52
N GLY A 92 4.82 -2.51 -13.29
CA GLY A 92 5.75 -1.61 -13.97
C GLY A 92 6.84 -2.29 -14.79
N HIS A 93 7.39 -3.42 -14.31
CA HIS A 93 8.65 -3.96 -14.83
C HIS A 93 8.59 -4.36 -16.31
N GLN A 94 7.42 -4.73 -16.83
CA GLN A 94 7.26 -5.09 -18.25
C GLN A 94 7.07 -3.89 -19.18
N ARG A 95 6.96 -2.67 -18.64
CA ARG A 95 6.74 -1.45 -19.43
C ARG A 95 8.03 -0.94 -20.03
N GLN A 96 7.94 -0.33 -21.22
CA GLN A 96 9.09 0.26 -21.90
C GLN A 96 9.81 1.30 -21.04
N CYS A 97 9.06 2.18 -20.34
CA CYS A 97 9.64 3.16 -19.43
C CYS A 97 10.57 2.53 -18.37
N TRP A 98 10.26 1.31 -17.95
CA TRP A 98 11.01 0.61 -16.91
C TRP A 98 12.25 -0.02 -17.50
N GLN A 99 12.16 -0.58 -18.71
CA GLN A 99 13.32 -1.09 -19.44
C GLN A 99 14.33 0.03 -19.72
N ASP A 100 13.84 1.23 -20.06
CA ASP A 100 14.69 2.37 -20.43
C ASP A 100 15.33 3.11 -19.24
N GLY A 101 14.87 2.88 -18.01
CA GLY A 101 15.39 3.63 -16.84
C GLY A 101 14.73 3.34 -15.50
N GLY A 102 14.10 2.19 -15.36
CA GLY A 102 13.47 1.72 -14.13
C GLY A 102 12.28 2.57 -13.66
N ARG A 103 11.91 2.36 -12.40
CA ARG A 103 10.81 3.08 -11.72
C ARG A 103 10.93 4.60 -11.86
N LYS A 104 12.14 5.16 -11.74
CA LYS A 104 12.38 6.60 -11.82
C LYS A 104 11.97 7.16 -13.19
N ASN A 105 12.27 6.43 -14.27
CA ASN A 105 11.86 6.84 -15.60
C ASN A 105 10.35 6.68 -15.81
N CYS A 106 9.73 5.62 -15.27
CA CYS A 106 8.29 5.42 -15.32
C CYS A 106 7.45 6.48 -14.59
N ALA A 107 8.03 7.29 -13.70
CA ALA A 107 7.30 8.43 -13.11
C ALA A 107 6.80 9.45 -14.16
N LYS A 108 7.35 9.42 -15.38
CA LYS A 108 6.93 10.23 -16.53
C LYS A 108 5.78 9.59 -17.32
N ASP A 109 5.63 8.27 -17.26
CA ASP A 109 4.55 7.53 -17.93
C ASP A 109 3.23 7.78 -17.17
N PRO A 110 2.20 8.36 -17.82
CA PRO A 110 0.96 8.71 -17.14
C PRO A 110 0.17 7.50 -16.64
N VAL A 111 0.24 6.36 -17.34
CA VAL A 111 -0.44 5.12 -16.94
C VAL A 111 0.25 4.54 -15.72
N TYR A 112 1.59 4.49 -15.72
CA TYR A 112 2.36 4.05 -14.56
C TYR A 112 2.12 4.95 -13.34
N ARG A 113 2.17 6.28 -13.53
CA ARG A 113 1.96 7.26 -12.46
C ARG A 113 0.57 7.15 -11.84
N LYS A 114 -0.46 6.85 -12.64
CA LYS A 114 -1.81 6.61 -12.14
C LYS A 114 -1.86 5.39 -11.22
N MET A 115 -1.25 4.27 -11.63
CA MET A 115 -1.20 3.05 -10.79
C MET A 115 -0.34 3.23 -9.54
N GLU A 116 0.80 3.92 -9.65
CA GLU A 116 1.69 4.17 -8.51
C GLU A 116 1.04 5.10 -7.47
N SER A 117 0.20 6.03 -7.92
CA SER A 117 -0.45 7.02 -7.06
C SER A 117 -1.83 6.57 -6.55
N ASP A 118 -2.26 5.36 -6.90
CA ASP A 118 -3.53 4.79 -6.44
C ASP A 118 -3.49 4.52 -4.94
N MET A 119 -4.26 5.28 -4.19
CA MET A 119 -4.31 5.18 -2.72
C MET A 119 -4.91 3.87 -2.22
N HIS A 120 -5.72 3.16 -3.02
CA HIS A 120 -6.23 1.84 -2.64
C HIS A 120 -5.10 0.82 -2.50
N ASN A 121 -3.98 1.06 -3.18
CA ASN A 121 -2.79 0.22 -3.14
C ASN A 121 -1.74 0.72 -2.13
N LEU A 122 -2.02 1.78 -1.34
CA LEU A 122 -1.06 2.37 -0.39
C LEU A 122 -1.46 2.12 1.06
N GLN A 123 -0.58 1.46 1.80
CA GLN A 123 -0.80 1.12 3.21
C GLN A 123 0.38 1.57 4.08
N PRO A 124 0.15 2.00 5.33
CA PRO A 124 1.23 2.40 6.22
C PRO A 124 1.92 1.16 6.81
N ALA A 125 3.15 0.86 6.38
CA ALA A 125 3.91 -0.28 6.89
C ALA A 125 5.16 0.16 7.64
N ILE A 126 5.61 -0.68 8.59
CA ILE A 126 6.93 -0.53 9.22
C ILE A 126 7.98 -0.59 8.11
N GLY A 127 8.86 0.41 8.06
CA GLY A 127 9.81 0.52 6.96
C GLY A 127 10.73 -0.70 6.83
N GLU A 128 11.19 -1.29 7.94
CA GLU A 128 12.00 -2.52 7.90
C GLU A 128 11.24 -3.66 7.21
N VAL A 129 9.97 -3.86 7.56
CA VAL A 129 9.11 -4.90 6.95
C VAL A 129 8.86 -4.63 5.47
N ASN A 130 8.52 -3.40 5.09
CA ASN A 130 8.38 -3.00 3.67
C ASN A 130 9.68 -3.30 2.89
N GLY A 131 10.82 -2.97 3.50
CA GLY A 131 12.13 -3.28 2.96
C GLY A 131 12.42 -4.74 2.72
N ASP A 132 12.20 -5.54 3.74
CA ASP A 132 12.41 -6.97 3.69
C ASP A 132 11.40 -7.65 2.76
N ARG A 133 10.18 -7.10 2.64
CA ARG A 133 9.14 -7.53 1.71
C ARG A 133 9.58 -7.36 0.26
N GLY A 134 10.21 -6.22 -0.06
CA GLY A 134 10.70 -5.95 -1.41
C GLY A 134 9.61 -6.05 -2.48
N ASN A 135 9.85 -6.84 -3.53
CA ASN A 135 8.87 -7.10 -4.59
C ASN A 135 8.26 -8.51 -4.50
N PHE A 136 8.49 -9.24 -3.40
CA PHE A 136 8.12 -10.64 -3.26
C PHE A 136 6.60 -10.85 -3.22
N MET A 137 6.16 -11.93 -3.87
CA MET A 137 4.76 -12.33 -3.92
C MET A 137 4.31 -12.88 -2.57
N TYR A 138 3.05 -12.62 -2.22
CA TYR A 138 2.46 -13.23 -1.04
C TYR A 138 2.22 -14.72 -1.23
N SER A 139 2.37 -15.47 -0.15
CA SER A 139 2.15 -16.90 -0.01
C SER A 139 1.72 -17.21 1.42
N GLN A 140 1.22 -18.41 1.69
CA GLN A 140 0.91 -18.90 3.04
C GLN A 140 1.84 -20.04 3.39
N TRP A 141 2.36 -20.06 4.62
CA TRP A 141 3.28 -21.10 5.07
C TRP A 141 3.22 -21.32 6.59
N ASN A 142 3.15 -22.60 6.99
CA ASN A 142 2.87 -23.02 8.37
C ASN A 142 4.13 -23.24 9.23
N GLY A 143 5.25 -22.56 8.95
CA GLY A 143 6.50 -22.79 9.68
C GLY A 143 7.43 -21.58 9.78
N GLY A 144 8.52 -21.75 10.54
CA GLY A 144 9.53 -20.71 10.82
C GLY A 144 9.20 -19.89 12.06
N GLU A 145 10.22 -19.55 12.84
CA GLU A 145 10.13 -18.66 13.99
C GLU A 145 9.77 -17.22 13.56
N GLY A 146 9.21 -16.42 14.47
CA GLY A 146 8.84 -15.03 14.20
C GLY A 146 10.08 -14.16 13.97
N GLN A 147 10.23 -13.61 12.76
CA GLN A 147 11.38 -12.75 12.42
C GLN A 147 11.33 -11.37 13.08
N TYR A 148 10.13 -10.93 13.47
CA TYR A 148 9.86 -9.59 13.94
C TYR A 148 9.19 -9.57 15.33
N GLY A 149 9.51 -10.55 16.19
CA GLY A 149 8.91 -10.66 17.53
C GLY A 149 7.48 -11.19 17.47
N GLN A 150 6.52 -10.44 18.03
CA GLN A 150 5.10 -10.82 18.01
C GLN A 150 4.42 -10.53 16.67
N CYS A 151 5.06 -9.78 15.77
CA CYS A 151 4.53 -9.58 14.43
C CYS A 151 4.58 -10.88 13.61
N ALA A 152 3.41 -11.27 13.14
CA ALA A 152 3.10 -12.46 12.36
C ALA A 152 3.80 -12.52 10.99
N MET A 153 4.12 -11.35 10.41
CA MET A 153 4.69 -11.23 9.08
C MET A 153 6.03 -11.97 8.96
N LYS A 154 6.27 -12.60 7.81
CA LYS A 154 7.56 -13.24 7.50
C LYS A 154 7.99 -12.87 6.09
N SER A 155 9.26 -12.50 5.93
CA SER A 155 9.91 -12.34 4.64
C SER A 155 10.92 -13.46 4.43
N ARG A 156 10.80 -14.19 3.33
CA ARG A 156 11.73 -15.26 3.01
C ARG A 156 12.74 -14.78 1.96
N PHE A 157 13.97 -14.57 2.40
CA PHE A 157 15.07 -14.24 1.50
C PHE A 157 15.38 -15.45 0.60
N GLN A 158 15.87 -15.19 -0.61
CA GLN A 158 16.01 -16.20 -1.68
C GLN A 158 16.81 -17.46 -1.29
N SER A 159 17.75 -17.34 -0.36
CA SER A 159 18.52 -18.45 0.22
C SER A 159 17.67 -19.40 1.09
N GLU A 160 16.66 -18.89 1.77
CA GLU A 160 15.77 -19.66 2.66
C GLU A 160 14.61 -20.30 1.88
N ALA A 161 14.21 -19.71 0.74
CA ALA A 161 13.13 -20.20 -0.13
C ALA A 161 13.36 -21.61 -0.66
N ARG A 162 14.60 -21.94 -0.99
CA ARG A 162 14.97 -23.26 -1.51
C ARG A 162 14.82 -24.38 -0.47
N ARG A 163 14.90 -24.07 0.83
CA ARG A 163 14.92 -25.08 1.91
C ARG A 163 13.55 -25.65 2.28
N ALA A 164 12.48 -24.93 1.94
CA ALA A 164 11.12 -25.26 2.37
C ALA A 164 10.22 -25.85 1.25
N ALA A 165 10.80 -26.21 0.11
CA ALA A 165 10.10 -26.96 -0.95
C ALA A 165 9.78 -28.43 -0.56
N ARG A 166 10.05 -28.87 0.67
CA ARG A 166 9.62 -30.19 1.17
C ARG A 166 8.21 -30.07 1.76
N PRO A 167 7.19 -30.75 1.19
CA PRO A 167 5.84 -30.70 1.72
C PRO A 167 5.78 -31.41 3.08
N ARG A 168 5.14 -30.79 4.08
CA ARG A 168 4.77 -31.44 5.34
C ARG A 168 3.26 -31.27 5.62
N PRO A 169 2.63 -32.20 6.35
CA PRO A 169 1.18 -32.40 6.30
C PRO A 169 0.36 -31.24 6.88
N TRP A 170 -0.82 -31.04 6.28
CA TRP A 170 -1.82 -30.02 6.58
C TRP A 170 -2.59 -30.28 7.89
N ARG A 171 -1.98 -30.08 9.06
CA ARG A 171 -2.75 -29.95 10.31
C ARG A 171 -2.38 -28.67 11.05
N ASN A 172 -3.43 -27.95 11.43
CA ASN A 172 -3.48 -26.69 12.20
C ASN A 172 -3.29 -25.40 11.40
N ARG A 173 -4.43 -24.81 11.02
CA ARG A 173 -4.56 -23.42 10.62
C ARG A 173 -5.07 -22.59 11.80
N PRO A 174 -4.26 -21.71 12.38
CA PRO A 174 -4.74 -20.46 12.92
C PRO A 174 -4.18 -19.32 12.05
N HIS A 175 -5.07 -18.46 11.55
CA HIS A 175 -4.79 -17.17 10.88
C HIS A 175 -4.06 -17.17 9.53
N LEU A 176 -4.55 -16.35 8.60
CA LEU A 176 -3.92 -16.06 7.31
C LEU A 176 -2.59 -15.33 7.57
N PHE A 177 -1.48 -16.05 7.59
CA PHE A 177 -0.14 -15.46 7.62
C PHE A 177 0.30 -15.14 6.18
N PHE A 178 0.39 -13.86 5.84
CA PHE A 178 1.01 -13.42 4.59
C PHE A 178 2.53 -13.57 4.70
N ILE A 179 3.10 -14.40 3.84
CA ILE A 179 4.54 -14.64 3.75
C ILE A 179 4.99 -14.19 2.38
N CYS A 180 6.00 -13.35 2.33
CA CYS A 180 6.56 -12.93 1.06
C CYS A 180 7.58 -13.96 0.58
N ALA A 181 7.19 -14.70 -0.46
CA ALA A 181 8.01 -15.70 -1.13
C ALA A 181 8.55 -15.14 -2.46
N THR A 182 9.72 -15.63 -2.83
CA THR A 182 10.52 -15.21 -3.99
C THR A 182 9.70 -14.96 -5.25
N ASN A 183 10.07 -13.93 -6.01
CA ASN A 183 9.57 -13.74 -7.36
C ASN A 183 9.88 -15.00 -8.16
N THR A 184 8.84 -15.74 -8.56
CA THR A 184 8.94 -16.71 -9.63
C THR A 184 9.13 -15.90 -10.91
N ASN A 185 10.34 -15.99 -11.49
CA ASN A 185 10.51 -15.71 -12.91
C ASN A 185 9.73 -16.74 -13.73
#